data_AF-A0AA41S4U4-F1
#
_entry.id   AF-A0AA41S4U4-F1
#
_cell.length_a   1.000
_cell.length_b   1.000
_cell.length_c   1.000
_cell.angle_alpha   90.00
_cell.angle_beta   90.00
_cell.angle_gamma   90.00
#
_symmetry.space_group_name_H-M   'P 1'
#
loop_
_entity.id
_entity.type
_entity.pdbx_description
1 polymer ?
#
loop_
_entity_poly.entity_id
_entity_poly.type
_entity_poly.pdbx_seq_one_letter_code
_entity_poly.pdbx_strand_id
1 'polypeptide(L)'
;MIDAPKGYFAEAPGRMAAIWSAAVMARNRKGPGVTHVFLHDVDRKVEKRFAMEFLCKKYLVKAVGRLWHFEIPSMANVSSSVTSGNSFC
;
A
#
# COMPACT_ATOMS: atom_id res chain seq x y z
N MET A 1 -7.68 6.45 0.54
CA MET A 1 -8.15 5.91 -0.75
C MET A 1 -7.13 6.29 -1.82
N ILE A 2 -6.66 5.34 -2.62
CA ILE A 2 -5.82 5.55 -3.79
C ILE A 2 -6.67 5.16 -4.99
N ASP A 3 -7.02 6.15 -5.80
CA ASP A 3 -7.84 5.98 -6.99
C ASP A 3 -7.26 6.82 -8.13
N ALA A 4 -7.45 6.37 -9.37
CA ALA A 4 -6.98 7.07 -10.57
C ALA A 4 -7.86 6.67 -11.77
N PRO A 5 -7.75 7.36 -12.93
CA PRO A 5 -8.54 7.04 -14.12
C PRO A 5 -8.52 5.54 -14.44
N LYS A 6 -9.70 5.00 -14.75
CA LYS A 6 -9.85 3.57 -15.06
C LYS A 6 -9.18 3.23 -16.38
N GLY A 7 -8.57 2.06 -16.45
CA GLY A 7 -8.17 1.43 -17.71
C GLY A 7 -6.66 1.34 -17.94
N TYR A 8 -6.29 0.54 -18.94
CA TYR A 8 -4.91 0.25 -19.33
C TYR A 8 -4.63 0.82 -20.72
N PHE A 9 -4.00 1.99 -20.76
CA PHE A 9 -3.48 2.62 -21.98
C PHE A 9 -2.17 3.36 -21.66
N ALA A 10 -1.33 3.57 -22.67
CA ALA A 10 0.05 4.02 -22.50
C ALA A 10 0.14 5.41 -21.85
N GLU A 11 -0.82 6.27 -22.14
CA GLU A 11 -0.87 7.66 -21.68
C GLU A 11 -1.53 7.79 -20.29
N ALA A 12 -2.16 6.73 -19.77
CA ALA A 12 -2.82 6.82 -18.47
C ALA A 12 -1.79 6.81 -17.33
N PRO A 13 -1.84 7.78 -16.41
CA PRO A 13 -0.94 7.84 -15.27
C PRO A 13 -1.11 6.58 -14.39
N GLY A 14 0.02 6.00 -13.99
CA GLY A 14 0.03 4.86 -13.09
C GLY A 14 -0.11 5.25 -11.62
N ARG A 15 -0.34 4.26 -10.76
CA ARG A 15 -0.53 4.47 -9.30
C ARG A 15 0.71 4.21 -8.45
N MET A 16 1.84 3.88 -9.06
CA MET A 16 3.08 3.50 -8.39
C MET A 16 3.55 4.51 -7.33
N ALA A 17 3.62 5.80 -7.71
CA ALA A 17 4.03 6.86 -6.80
C ALA A 17 3.02 7.07 -5.66
N ALA A 18 1.72 7.02 -5.95
CA ALA A 18 0.67 7.14 -4.94
C ALA A 18 0.70 5.98 -3.94
N ILE A 19 0.92 4.75 -4.42
CA ILE A 19 1.08 3.56 -3.58
C ILE A 19 2.29 3.71 -2.65
N TRP A 20 3.44 4.12 -3.19
CA TRP A 20 4.64 4.35 -2.41
C TRP A 20 4.43 5.43 -1.32
N SER A 21 3.93 6.60 -1.72
CA SER A 21 3.70 7.71 -0.79
C SER A 21 2.71 7.33 0.31
N ALA A 22 1.64 6.61 -0.03
CA ALA A 22 0.69 6.11 0.97
C ALA A 22 1.35 5.15 1.97
N ALA A 23 2.21 4.24 1.49
CA ALA A 23 2.94 3.32 2.36
C ALA A 23 3.88 4.07 3.33
N VAL A 24 4.63 5.04 2.82
CA VAL A 24 5.55 5.87 3.63
C VAL A 24 4.78 6.67 4.68
N MET A 25 3.69 7.35 4.27
CA MET A 25 2.86 8.12 5.20
C MET A 25 2.21 7.23 6.27
N ALA A 26 1.70 6.07 5.88
CA ALA A 26 1.07 5.13 6.81
C ALA A 26 2.05 4.64 7.90
N ARG A 27 3.29 4.33 7.51
CA ARG A 27 4.35 3.90 8.44
C ARG A 27 4.88 5.02 9.32
N ASN A 28 4.97 6.23 8.78
CA ASN A 28 5.43 7.42 9.50
C ASN A 28 4.33 8.10 10.33
N ARG A 29 3.17 7.47 10.47
CA ARG A 29 2.07 7.94 11.33
C ARG A 29 2.61 8.22 12.74
N LYS A 30 2.41 9.46 13.21
CA LYS A 30 2.93 9.94 14.51
C LYS A 30 2.12 9.48 15.73
N GLY A 31 0.82 9.25 15.55
CA GLY A 31 -0.06 8.77 16.61
C GLY A 31 -0.20 7.24 16.61
N PRO A 32 -0.71 6.65 17.71
CA PRO A 32 -1.00 5.22 17.78
C PRO A 32 -2.05 4.81 16.73
N GLY A 33 -2.11 3.51 16.48
CA GLY A 33 -3.09 2.87 15.59
C GLY A 33 -2.52 2.50 14.22
N VAL A 34 -3.43 2.08 13.34
CA VAL A 34 -3.16 1.67 11.95
C VAL A 34 -3.68 2.71 10.96
N THR A 35 -3.13 2.70 9.76
CA THR A 35 -3.66 3.45 8.63
C THR A 35 -4.35 2.50 7.66
N HIS A 36 -5.65 2.72 7.44
CA HIS A 36 -6.40 1.95 6.44
C HIS A 36 -6.14 2.52 5.04
N VAL A 37 -5.64 1.69 4.14
CA VAL A 37 -5.40 2.06 2.73
C VAL A 37 -6.32 1.24 1.84
N PHE A 38 -7.19 1.93 1.12
CA PHE A 38 -8.01 1.35 0.07
C PHE A 38 -7.37 1.69 -1.28
N LEU A 39 -7.00 0.67 -2.06
CA LEU A 39 -6.42 0.82 -3.39
C LEU A 39 -7.42 0.29 -4.42
N HIS A 40 -7.85 1.16 -5.32
CA HIS A 40 -8.83 0.84 -6.35
C HIS A 40 -8.17 0.62 -7.73
N ASP A 41 -8.87 -0.13 -8.59
CA ASP A 41 -8.51 -0.40 -9.98
C ASP A 41 -7.15 -1.13 -10.15
N VAL A 42 -6.88 -2.11 -9.27
CA VAL A 42 -5.63 -2.90 -9.27
C VAL A 42 -5.60 -3.95 -10.40
N ASP A 43 -5.62 -3.49 -11.65
CA ASP A 43 -5.64 -4.35 -12.84
C ASP A 43 -4.24 -4.56 -13.42
N ARG A 44 -3.37 -3.54 -13.36
CA ARG A 44 -2.03 -3.56 -13.95
C ARG A 44 -1.06 -4.41 -13.12
N LYS A 45 -0.24 -5.25 -13.78
CA LYS A 45 0.81 -6.07 -13.11
C LYS A 45 1.77 -5.22 -12.28
N VAL A 46 2.14 -4.03 -12.76
CA VAL A 46 3.03 -3.12 -12.04
C VAL A 46 2.39 -2.59 -10.75
N GLU A 47 1.12 -2.21 -10.78
CA GLU A 47 0.40 -1.72 -9.60
C GLU A 47 0.20 -2.83 -8.57
N LYS A 48 -0.10 -4.06 -9.02
CA LYS A 48 -0.13 -5.25 -8.14
C LYS A 48 1.21 -5.45 -7.44
N ARG A 49 2.33 -5.36 -8.18
CA ARG A 49 3.67 -5.51 -7.60
C ARG A 49 3.96 -4.40 -6.59
N PHE A 50 3.70 -3.15 -6.94
CA PHE A 50 3.90 -2.02 -6.03
C PHE A 50 3.04 -2.13 -4.76
N ALA A 51 1.78 -2.54 -4.89
CA ALA A 51 0.89 -2.75 -3.75
C ALA A 51 1.42 -3.86 -2.83
N MET A 52 1.82 -5.00 -3.42
CA MET A 52 2.35 -6.14 -2.67
C MET A 52 3.71 -5.86 -2.03
N GLU A 53 4.54 -5.02 -2.65
CA GLU A 53 5.83 -4.61 -2.10
C GLU A 53 5.64 -3.60 -0.96
N PHE A 54 4.96 -2.48 -1.21
CA PHE A 54 4.98 -1.33 -0.31
C PHE A 54 3.84 -1.32 0.71
N LEU A 55 2.63 -1.76 0.33
CA LEU A 55 1.52 -1.91 1.28
C LEU A 55 1.57 -3.27 2.00
N CYS A 56 2.34 -4.20 1.45
CA CYS A 56 2.61 -5.55 1.93
C CYS A 56 1.42 -6.51 1.97
N LYS A 57 1.59 -7.71 1.42
CA LYS A 57 0.57 -8.77 1.46
C LYS A 57 0.16 -9.14 2.89
N LYS A 58 1.08 -9.08 3.86
CA LYS A 58 0.81 -9.40 5.28
C LYS A 58 -0.21 -8.45 5.92
N TYR A 59 -0.39 -7.26 5.36
CA TYR A 59 -1.32 -6.24 5.83
C TYR A 59 -2.58 -6.14 4.95
N LEU A 60 -2.74 -7.02 3.95
CA LEU A 60 -3.97 -7.09 3.15
C LEU A 60 -5.08 -7.73 3.97
N VAL A 61 -6.12 -6.95 4.29
CA VAL A 61 -7.30 -7.41 5.03
C VAL A 61 -8.27 -8.10 4.09
N LYS A 62 -8.60 -7.46 2.96
CA LYS A 62 -9.57 -7.98 2.00
C LYS A 62 -9.31 -7.45 0.61
N ALA A 63 -9.57 -8.30 -0.39
CA ALA A 63 -9.64 -7.90 -1.79
C ALA A 63 -11.02 -8.28 -2.34
N VAL A 64 -11.74 -7.32 -2.91
CA VAL A 64 -13.03 -7.53 -3.57
C VAL A 64 -12.94 -6.98 -4.99
N GLY A 65 -12.91 -7.87 -5.98
CA GLY A 65 -12.68 -7.49 -7.37
C GLY A 65 -11.40 -6.65 -7.51
N ARG A 66 -11.57 -5.39 -7.89
CA ARG A 66 -10.47 -4.43 -8.13
C ARG A 66 -10.18 -3.49 -6.97
N LEU A 67 -10.86 -3.67 -5.83
CA LEU A 67 -10.69 -2.86 -4.64
C LEU A 67 -10.02 -3.68 -3.54
N TRP A 68 -8.85 -3.24 -3.11
CA TRP A 68 -8.05 -3.90 -2.08
C TRP A 68 -7.95 -3.02 -0.84
N HIS A 69 -8.06 -3.62 0.34
CA HIS A 69 -8.02 -2.97 1.64
C HIS A 69 -6.84 -3.49 2.47
N PHE A 70 -6.02 -2.55 2.94
CA PHE A 70 -4.84 -2.81 3.76
C PHE A 70 -4.94 -2.10 5.12
N GLU A 71 -4.32 -2.71 6.13
CA GLU A 71 -4.15 -2.14 7.47
C GLU A 71 -2.67 -2.04 7.83
N ILE A 72 -2.10 -0.85 7.63
CA ILE A 72 -0.67 -0.64 7.76
C ILE A 72 -0.37 -0.08 9.16
N PRO A 73 0.43 -0.77 9.98
CA PRO A 73 0.82 -0.27 11.28
C PRO A 73 1.83 0.88 11.17
N SER A 74 1.79 1.78 12.16
CA SER A 74 2.89 2.74 12.35
C SER A 74 4.17 2.01 12.73
N MET A 75 5.31 2.50 12.24
CA MET A 75 6.62 1.98 12.60
C MET A 75 6.97 2.24 14.07
N ALA A 76 6.33 3.22 14.71
CA ALA A 76 6.42 3.44 16.15
C ALA A 76 5.85 2.28 16.98
N ASN A 77 4.94 1.47 16.40
CA ASN A 77 4.34 0.31 17.05
C ASN A 77 5.07 -1.01 16.73
N VAL A 78 6.05 -1.00 15.83
CA VAL A 78 6.80 -2.21 15.48
C VAL A 78 7.95 -2.36 16.46
N SER A 79 7.86 -3.36 17.34
CA SER A 79 8.95 -3.71 18.27
C SER A 79 10.27 -3.90 17.51
N SER A 80 11.35 -3.35 18.06
CA SER A 80 12.73 -3.34 17.53
C SER A 80 13.33 -4.74 17.27
N SER A 81 12.60 -5.83 17.54
CA SER A 81 13.02 -7.20 17.25
C SER A 81 12.90 -7.59 15.77
N VAL A 82 12.38 -6.70 14.90
CA VAL A 82 12.29 -6.89 13.43
C VAL A 82 13.12 -5.83 12.69
N THR A 83 14.25 -5.39 13.26
CA THR A 83 15.14 -4.43 12.59
C THR A 83 16.32 -5.16 11.94
N SER A 84 16.01 -6.04 10.99
CA SER A 84 17.04 -6.67 10.14
C SER A 84 16.61 -6.80 8.68
N GLY A 85 15.77 -5.88 8.20
CA GLY A 85 15.48 -5.74 6.79
C GLY A 85 14.89 -4.38 6.49
N ASN A 86 15.47 -3.67 5.53
CA ASN A 86 14.92 -2.43 4.94
C ASN A 86 13.62 -2.68 4.13
N SER A 87 12.80 -3.65 4.55
CA SER A 87 11.69 -4.16 3.77
C SER A 87 10.37 -3.57 4.23
N PHE A 88 9.51 -3.23 3.28
CA PHE A 88 8.11 -2.93 3.54
C PHE A 88 7.31 -4.22 3.87
N CYS A 89 7.82 -5.38 3.47
CA CYS A 89 7.42 -6.68 3.98
C CYS A 89 8.55 -7.25 4.83
#